data_AF-A0A7C5UBG5-F1
#
_entry.id   AF-A0A7C5UBG5-F1
#
_cell.length_a   1.000
_cell.length_b   1.000
_cell.length_c   1.000
_cell.angle_alpha   90.00
_cell.angle_beta   90.00
_cell.angle_gamma   90.00
#
_symmetry.space_group_name_H-M   'P 1'
#
loop_
_entity.id
_entity.type
_entity.pdbx_description
1 polymer ?
#
loop_
_entity_poly.entity_id
_entity_poly.type
_entity_poly.pdbx_seq_one_letter_code
_entity_poly.pdbx_strand_id
1 'polypeptide(L)'
;PGSGIAPVWSEAVQSEGATCVKHLKNFFSSLQWWKLRPAPELLAEQPATPEQPQKFIATAQAEDGTFAVIYTPEGGTIALKLERLKLPATVRWFNPRTGEWQSAGKITEPSHRLSTPDAGDWVLHIMSE
;
A
#
# COMPACT_ATOMS: atom_id res chain seq x y z
N PRO A 1 9.95 19.47 23.96
CA PRO A 1 10.96 18.82 24.83
C PRO A 1 10.80 17.29 24.76
N GLY A 2 11.73 16.57 24.12
CA GLY A 2 11.66 15.10 24.00
C GLY A 2 11.96 14.53 22.60
N SER A 3 12.18 15.35 21.58
CA SER A 3 12.49 14.90 20.21
C SER A 3 13.96 14.53 19.98
N GLY A 4 14.80 14.56 21.02
CA GLY A 4 16.26 14.45 20.89
C GLY A 4 16.91 15.70 20.30
N ILE A 5 18.25 15.67 20.21
CA ILE A 5 19.03 16.66 19.47
C ILE A 5 18.98 16.25 17.99
N ALA A 6 18.50 17.13 17.12
CA ALA A 6 18.50 16.86 15.69
C ALA A 6 19.96 16.71 15.20
N PRO A 7 20.29 15.61 14.50
CA PRO A 7 21.61 15.45 13.92
C PRO A 7 21.88 16.53 12.88
N VAL A 8 23.15 16.76 12.53
CA VAL A 8 23.49 17.70 11.46
C VAL A 8 22.84 17.27 10.14
N TRP A 9 22.48 18.23 9.29
CA TRP A 9 21.66 17.97 8.10
C TRP A 9 22.24 16.86 7.20
N SER A 10 23.57 16.76 7.11
CA SER A 10 24.30 15.76 6.33
C SER A 10 24.16 14.34 6.87
N GLU A 11 23.92 14.18 8.16
CA GLU A 11 23.61 12.90 8.80
C GLU A 11 22.10 12.64 8.75
N ALA A 12 21.29 13.67 8.99
CA ALA A 12 19.83 13.58 8.95
C ALA A 12 19.29 13.07 7.61
N VAL A 13 19.93 13.43 6.48
CA VAL A 13 19.54 12.96 5.14
C VAL A 13 19.78 11.46 4.92
N GLN A 14 20.60 10.83 5.76
CA GLN A 14 20.84 9.39 5.74
C GLN A 14 19.94 8.62 6.72
N SER A 15 19.01 9.30 7.39
CA SER A 15 18.07 8.67 8.30
C SER A 15 17.16 7.65 7.62
N GLU A 16 16.60 6.74 8.41
CA GLU A 16 15.59 5.79 7.96
C GLU A 16 14.39 6.50 7.33
N GLY A 17 13.89 7.57 7.97
CA GLY A 17 12.78 8.36 7.43
C GLY A 17 13.07 8.96 6.05
N ALA A 18 14.28 9.51 5.84
CA ALA A 18 14.69 10.01 4.53
C ALA A 18 14.77 8.89 3.47
N THR A 19 15.21 7.70 3.88
CA THR A 19 15.26 6.51 3.03
C THR A 19 13.85 6.04 2.66
N CYS A 20 12.90 6.03 3.59
CA CYS A 20 11.50 5.69 3.32
C CYS A 20 10.85 6.66 2.31
N VAL A 21 11.18 7.96 2.37
CA VAL A 21 10.70 8.94 1.38
C VAL A 21 11.23 8.62 -0.03
N LYS A 22 12.47 8.14 -0.15
CA LYS A 22 13.01 7.66 -1.43
C LYS A 22 12.23 6.45 -1.96
N HIS A 23 11.91 5.48 -1.10
CA HIS A 23 11.10 4.32 -1.48
C HIS A 23 9.69 4.74 -1.94
N LEU A 24 9.05 5.63 -1.19
CA LEU A 24 7.75 6.21 -1.54
C LEU A 24 7.76 6.90 -2.90
N LYS A 25 8.76 7.76 -3.14
CA LYS A 25 8.94 8.44 -4.43
C LYS A 25 9.09 7.42 -5.55
N ASN A 26 9.94 6.41 -5.38
CA ASN A 26 10.19 5.40 -6.40
C ASN A 26 8.93 4.59 -6.72
N PHE A 27 8.16 4.21 -5.69
CA PHE A 27 6.88 3.53 -5.87
C PHE A 27 5.91 4.38 -6.69
N PHE A 28 5.60 5.61 -6.25
CA PHE A 28 4.61 6.45 -6.96
C PHE A 28 5.08 6.91 -8.35
N SER A 29 6.39 7.04 -8.56
CA SER A 29 6.94 7.36 -9.90
C SER A 29 6.75 6.21 -10.90
N SER A 30 6.52 4.98 -10.43
CA SER A 30 6.22 3.82 -11.29
C SER A 30 4.75 3.76 -11.73
N LEU A 31 3.89 4.63 -11.18
CA LEU A 31 2.45 4.62 -11.37
C LEU A 31 1.97 5.92 -12.01
N GLN A 32 0.86 5.85 -12.74
CA GLN A 32 0.10 7.05 -13.11
C GLN A 32 -0.72 7.54 -11.92
N TRP A 33 -0.05 7.86 -10.81
CA TRP A 33 -0.66 8.10 -9.50
C TRP A 33 -1.77 9.16 -9.51
N TRP A 34 -1.72 10.11 -10.46
CA TRP A 34 -2.75 11.14 -10.64
C TRP A 34 -4.13 10.59 -11.04
N LYS A 35 -4.21 9.35 -11.53
CA LYS A 35 -5.46 8.64 -11.81
C LYS A 35 -6.13 8.05 -10.56
N LEU A 36 -5.39 7.89 -9.45
CA LEU A 36 -5.92 7.29 -8.23
C LEU A 36 -6.98 8.17 -7.58
N ARG A 37 -8.06 7.55 -7.13
CA ARG A 37 -9.07 8.13 -6.25
C ARG A 37 -9.26 7.25 -5.02
N PRO A 38 -9.59 7.84 -3.86
CA PRO A 38 -9.99 7.05 -2.69
C PRO A 38 -11.10 6.07 -3.08
N ALA A 39 -10.91 4.80 -2.73
CA ALA A 39 -11.84 3.73 -3.08
C ALA A 39 -12.07 2.81 -1.86
N PRO A 40 -12.60 3.32 -0.74
CA PRO A 40 -12.83 2.55 0.50
C PRO A 40 -13.72 1.33 0.27
N GLU A 41 -14.58 1.36 -0.74
CA GLU A 41 -15.46 0.25 -1.14
C GLU A 41 -14.71 -1.00 -1.63
N LEU A 42 -13.43 -0.86 -2.02
CA LEU A 42 -12.59 -2.01 -2.38
C LEU A 42 -12.34 -2.93 -1.20
N LEU A 43 -12.42 -2.42 0.02
CA LEU A 43 -12.20 -3.20 1.23
C LEU A 43 -13.55 -3.75 1.73
N ALA A 44 -13.63 -5.06 1.93
CA ALA A 44 -14.86 -5.68 2.42
C ALA A 44 -15.18 -5.26 3.87
N GLU A 45 -14.14 -5.02 4.68
CA GLU A 45 -14.23 -4.64 6.09
C GLU A 45 -13.01 -3.81 6.50
N GLN A 46 -13.23 -2.67 7.16
CA GLN A 46 -12.18 -1.81 7.68
C GLN A 46 -11.80 -2.23 9.11
N PRO A 47 -10.56 -2.70 9.36
CA PRO A 47 -10.16 -3.15 10.69
C PRO A 47 -9.92 -2.02 11.70
N ALA A 48 -9.80 -0.76 11.27
CA ALA A 48 -9.68 0.37 12.20
C ALA A 48 -10.97 0.65 12.97
N THR A 49 -10.83 0.81 14.28
CA THR A 49 -11.88 1.30 15.18
C THR A 49 -11.42 2.64 15.81
N PRO A 50 -12.31 3.40 16.48
CA PRO A 50 -11.90 4.59 17.22
C PRO A 50 -10.81 4.33 18.28
N GLU A 51 -10.77 3.12 18.84
CA GLU A 51 -9.76 2.68 19.81
C GLU A 51 -8.46 2.20 19.14
N GLN A 52 -8.51 1.84 17.86
CA GLN A 52 -7.37 1.32 17.09
C GLN A 52 -7.25 2.03 15.72
N PRO A 53 -7.13 3.37 15.67
CA PRO A 53 -7.10 4.12 14.42
C PRO A 53 -5.85 3.80 13.58
N GLN A 54 -4.77 3.34 14.21
CA GLN A 54 -3.53 2.97 13.53
C GLN A 54 -3.68 1.76 12.61
N LYS A 55 -4.78 0.99 12.70
CA LYS A 55 -5.07 -0.16 11.82
C LYS A 55 -5.71 0.24 10.49
N PHE A 56 -5.85 1.53 10.22
CA PHE A 56 -6.61 2.00 9.07
C PHE A 56 -5.94 1.59 7.76
N ILE A 57 -6.66 0.79 6.98
CA ILE A 57 -6.24 0.39 5.64
C ILE A 57 -6.74 1.41 4.65
N ALA A 58 -5.82 2.08 3.97
CA ALA A 58 -6.14 3.06 2.93
C ALA A 58 -6.16 2.38 1.56
N THR A 59 -7.24 2.59 0.81
CA THR A 59 -7.42 2.02 -0.54
C THR A 59 -7.64 3.12 -1.56
N ALA A 60 -7.04 2.94 -2.74
CA ALA A 60 -7.24 3.81 -3.88
C ALA A 60 -7.28 3.00 -5.18
N GLN A 61 -8.09 3.46 -6.13
CA GLN A 61 -8.24 2.84 -7.44
C GLN A 61 -8.09 3.89 -8.53
N ALA A 62 -7.50 3.50 -9.67
CA ALA A 62 -7.51 4.32 -10.86
C ALA A 62 -8.95 4.42 -11.41
N GLU A 63 -9.37 5.63 -11.81
CA GLU A 63 -10.74 5.87 -12.33
C GLU A 63 -11.09 5.00 -13.55
N ASP A 64 -10.09 4.57 -14.32
CA ASP A 64 -10.23 3.70 -15.50
C ASP A 64 -10.16 2.19 -15.18
N GLY A 65 -10.09 1.82 -13.90
CA GLY A 65 -10.06 0.44 -13.41
C GLY A 65 -8.78 -0.33 -13.73
N THR A 66 -7.71 0.33 -14.18
CA THR A 66 -6.47 -0.34 -14.62
C THR A 66 -5.54 -0.76 -13.49
N PHE A 67 -5.59 -0.10 -12.33
CA PHE A 67 -4.82 -0.50 -11.16
C PHE A 67 -5.46 -0.03 -9.86
N ALA A 68 -5.06 -0.66 -8.76
CA ALA A 68 -5.41 -0.29 -7.40
C ALA A 68 -4.20 -0.36 -6.48
N VAL A 69 -4.19 0.48 -5.45
CA VAL A 69 -3.17 0.54 -4.42
C VAL A 69 -3.85 0.46 -3.06
N ILE A 70 -3.36 -0.44 -2.20
CA ILE A 70 -3.88 -0.64 -0.86
C ILE A 70 -2.71 -0.59 0.13
N TYR A 71 -2.78 0.27 1.13
CA TYR A 71 -1.77 0.35 2.18
C TYR A 71 -2.32 -0.23 3.48
N THR A 72 -1.59 -1.19 4.06
CA THR A 72 -1.86 -1.74 5.39
C THR A 72 -0.70 -1.37 6.34
N PRO A 73 -0.98 -0.78 7.51
CA PRO A 73 0.06 -0.32 8.45
C PRO A 73 0.58 -1.42 9.40
N GLU A 74 -0.24 -2.42 9.74
CA GLU A 74 0.14 -3.48 10.72
C GLU A 74 0.25 -4.88 10.07
N GLY A 75 -0.11 -5.01 8.80
CA GLY A 75 -0.15 -6.27 8.07
C GLY A 75 -1.47 -7.01 8.27
N GLY A 76 -1.46 -8.33 8.08
CA GLY A 76 -2.61 -9.21 8.28
C GLY A 76 -3.32 -9.59 6.97
N THR A 77 -4.59 -10.00 7.10
CA THR A 77 -5.40 -10.46 5.97
C THR A 77 -6.38 -9.39 5.54
N ILE A 78 -6.35 -9.05 4.25
CA ILE A 78 -7.27 -8.12 3.62
C ILE A 78 -8.27 -8.86 2.75
N ALA A 79 -9.55 -8.49 2.86
CA ALA A 79 -10.61 -8.99 2.01
C ALA A 79 -11.01 -7.90 1.03
N LEU A 80 -10.88 -8.19 -0.26
CA LEU A 80 -11.05 -7.22 -1.34
C LEU A 80 -12.28 -7.53 -2.20
N LYS A 81 -12.93 -6.46 -2.64
CA LYS A 81 -14.05 -6.39 -3.56
C LYS A 81 -13.59 -5.58 -4.79
N LEU A 82 -13.36 -6.26 -5.90
CA LEU A 82 -12.65 -5.75 -7.08
C LEU A 82 -13.58 -5.61 -8.29
N GLU A 83 -14.87 -5.37 -8.08
CA GLU A 83 -15.90 -5.33 -9.13
C GLU A 83 -15.65 -4.23 -10.17
N ARG A 84 -14.95 -3.16 -9.76
CA ARG A 84 -14.59 -2.03 -10.63
C ARG A 84 -13.22 -2.19 -11.30
N LEU A 85 -12.45 -3.22 -10.93
CA LEU A 85 -11.13 -3.47 -11.48
C LEU A 85 -11.24 -4.34 -12.74
N LYS A 86 -10.43 -4.05 -13.76
CA LYS A 86 -10.31 -4.94 -14.91
C LYS A 86 -9.56 -6.20 -14.51
N LEU A 87 -10.15 -7.36 -14.81
CA LEU A 87 -9.58 -8.68 -14.56
C LEU A 87 -9.30 -9.38 -15.90
N PRO A 88 -8.29 -10.26 -15.99
CA PRO A 88 -7.37 -10.66 -14.92
C PRO A 88 -6.39 -9.54 -14.51
N ALA A 89 -5.87 -9.64 -13.29
CA ALA A 89 -4.91 -8.67 -12.75
C ALA A 89 -3.74 -9.37 -12.05
N THR A 90 -2.54 -8.79 -12.18
CA THR A 90 -1.35 -9.19 -11.45
C THR A 90 -1.28 -8.48 -10.11
N VAL A 91 -0.87 -9.20 -9.07
CA VAL A 91 -0.80 -8.71 -7.70
C VAL A 91 0.63 -8.76 -7.19
N ARG A 92 1.08 -7.67 -6.58
CA ARG A 92 2.42 -7.57 -5.99
C ARG A 92 2.37 -6.80 -4.68
N TRP A 93 3.11 -7.27 -3.69
CA TRP A 93 3.41 -6.54 -2.47
C TRP A 93 4.66 -5.68 -2.68
N PHE A 94 4.64 -4.47 -2.16
CA PHE A 94 5.78 -3.58 -2.05
C PHE A 94 6.05 -3.34 -0.57
N ASN A 95 7.30 -3.56 -0.16
CA ASN A 95 7.76 -3.27 1.20
C ASN A 95 8.24 -1.81 1.26
N PRO A 96 7.50 -0.88 1.90
CA PRO A 96 7.93 0.52 2.01
C PRO A 96 9.20 0.70 2.86
N ARG A 97 9.52 -0.27 3.73
CA ARG A 97 10.71 -0.26 4.61
C ARG A 97 12.01 -0.54 3.84
N THR A 98 11.95 -1.41 2.83
CA THR A 98 13.13 -1.84 2.05
C THR A 98 13.11 -1.41 0.60
N GLY A 99 11.94 -1.03 0.07
CA GLY A 99 11.73 -0.74 -1.35
C GLY A 99 11.63 -1.97 -2.25
N GLU A 100 11.55 -3.17 -1.67
CA GLU A 100 11.50 -4.42 -2.43
C GLU A 100 10.07 -4.81 -2.84
N TRP A 101 9.99 -5.55 -3.95
CA TRP A 101 8.74 -6.07 -4.47
C TRP A 101 8.67 -7.59 -4.30
N GLN A 102 7.49 -8.10 -3.97
CA GLN A 102 7.20 -9.52 -3.87
C GLN A 102 5.95 -9.85 -4.70
N SER A 103 6.00 -10.93 -5.47
CA SER A 103 4.84 -11.39 -6.24
C SER A 103 3.81 -12.03 -5.32
N ALA A 104 2.53 -11.74 -5.55
CA ALA A 104 1.41 -12.32 -4.81
C ALA A 104 0.43 -13.08 -5.74
N GLY A 105 0.83 -13.32 -6.99
CA GLY A 105 0.06 -14.10 -7.96
C GLY A 105 -0.85 -13.25 -8.85
N LYS A 106 -1.94 -13.87 -9.30
CA LYS A 106 -2.94 -13.27 -10.20
C LYS A 106 -4.33 -13.39 -9.61
N ILE A 107 -5.17 -12.40 -9.89
CA ILE A 107 -6.59 -12.40 -9.54
C ILE A 107 -7.40 -12.48 -10.83
N THR A 108 -8.32 -13.44 -10.86
CA THR A 108 -9.28 -13.63 -11.96
C THR A 108 -10.72 -13.41 -11.51
N GLU A 109 -10.95 -13.36 -10.20
CA GLU A 109 -12.28 -13.23 -9.59
C GLU A 109 -12.39 -11.91 -8.82
N PRO A 110 -13.58 -11.29 -8.76
CA PRO A 110 -13.76 -9.98 -8.13
C PRO A 110 -13.66 -10.03 -6.60
N SER A 111 -13.83 -11.19 -5.96
CA SER A 111 -13.69 -11.34 -4.51
C SER A 111 -12.43 -12.12 -4.19
N HIS A 112 -11.55 -11.54 -3.36
CA HIS A 112 -10.29 -12.17 -3.04
C HIS A 112 -9.80 -11.84 -1.62
N ARG A 113 -9.09 -12.78 -0.99
CA ARG A 113 -8.41 -12.57 0.28
C ARG A 113 -6.92 -12.72 0.10
N LEU A 114 -6.16 -11.74 0.60
CA LEU A 114 -4.71 -11.74 0.55
C LEU A 114 -4.16 -11.55 1.95
N SER A 115 -3.10 -12.27 2.28
CA SER A 115 -2.34 -12.06 3.50
C SER A 115 -1.03 -11.34 3.17
N THR A 116 -0.64 -10.41 4.04
CA THR A 116 0.68 -9.78 3.92
C THR A 116 1.79 -10.81 4.10
N PRO A 117 2.99 -10.57 3.52
CA PRO A 117 4.13 -11.46 3.70
C PRO A 117 4.54 -11.64 5.16
N ASP A 118 4.48 -10.56 5.95
CA ASP A 118 4.79 -10.56 7.38
C ASP A 118 4.01 -9.46 8.13
N ALA A 119 4.37 -9.25 9.41
CA ALA A 119 3.85 -8.17 10.24
C ALA A 119 4.52 -6.82 9.89
N GLY A 120 3.74 -5.74 10.05
CA GLY A 120 4.18 -4.38 9.73
C GLY A 120 3.56 -3.86 8.44
N ASP A 121 4.13 -2.79 7.91
CA ASP A 121 3.50 -2.05 6.84
C ASP A 121 3.83 -2.60 5.45
N TRP A 122 2.80 -2.64 4.60
CA TRP A 122 2.86 -3.16 3.25
C TRP A 122 1.96 -2.36 2.31
N VAL A 123 2.42 -2.21 1.06
CA VAL A 123 1.61 -1.66 -0.02
C VAL A 123 1.28 -2.78 -0.99
N LEU A 124 0.00 -3.10 -1.15
CA LEU A 124 -0.47 -3.93 -2.24
C LEU A 124 -0.63 -3.09 -3.50
N HIS A 125 -0.11 -3.60 -4.61
CA HIS A 125 -0.36 -3.07 -5.93
C HIS A 125 -1.02 -4.14 -6.78
N ILE A 126 -2.18 -3.81 -7.33
CA ILE A 126 -2.94 -4.65 -8.25
C ILE A 126 -2.98 -3.95 -9.60
N MET A 127 -2.58 -4.63 -10.66
CA MET A 127 -2.52 -4.08 -12.01
C MET A 127 -3.26 -5.00 -12.97
N SER A 128 -4.24 -4.49 -13.71
CA SER A 128 -4.92 -5.24 -14.76
C SER A 128 -3.93 -5.62 -15.86
N GLU A 129 -4.15 -6.77 -16.48
CA GLU A 129 -3.43 -7.15 -17.71
C GLU A 129 -3.80 -6.27 -18.91
#